data_AF-A0A258TR73-F1
#
_entry.id   AF-A0A258TR73-F1
#
_cell.length_a   1.000
_cell.length_b   1.000
_cell.length_c   1.000
_cell.angle_alpha   90.00
_cell.angle_beta   90.00
_cell.angle_gamma   90.00
#
_symmetry.space_group_name_H-M   'P 1'
#
loop_
_entity.id
_entity.type
_entity.pdbx_description
1 polymer ?
#
loop_
_entity_poly.entity_id
_entity_poly.type
_entity_poly.pdbx_seq_one_letter_code
_entity_poly.pdbx_strand_id
1 'polypeptide(L)' 'MTDEELKDLDREVKKLKRISSEWASQLHDLVEDKLPAGYLEIPGIAQSTYDACKAWADASARLQAAQKELA' A
#
# COMPACT_ATOMS: atom_id res chain seq x y z
N MET A 1 -22.54 -3.10 -8.27
CA MET A 1 -21.86 -3.46 -7.01
C MET A 1 -22.91 -3.84 -5.99
N THR A 2 -22.73 -4.94 -5.29
CA THR A 2 -23.54 -5.32 -4.12
C THR A 2 -22.91 -4.77 -2.84
N ASP A 3 -23.69 -4.71 -1.76
CA ASP A 3 -23.17 -4.34 -0.42
C ASP A 3 -22.05 -5.27 0.07
N GLU A 4 -22.06 -6.53 -0.36
CA GLU A 4 -21.03 -7.51 -0.03
C GLU A 4 -19.71 -7.19 -0.76
N GLU A 5 -19.78 -6.90 -2.07
CA GLU A 5 -18.61 -6.49 -2.87
C GLU A 5 -17.99 -5.19 -2.35
N LEU A 6 -18.80 -4.21 -1.90
CA LEU A 6 -18.30 -2.98 -1.28
C LEU A 6 -17.57 -3.25 0.04
N LYS A 7 -18.09 -4.15 0.88
CA LYS A 7 -17.46 -4.54 2.14
C LYS A 7 -16.12 -5.23 1.88
N ASP A 8 -16.03 -6.05 0.86
CA ASP A 8 -14.78 -6.72 0.48
C ASP A 8 -13.74 -5.73 -0.06
N LEU A 9 -14.14 -4.76 -0.87
CA LEU A 9 -13.26 -3.68 -1.31
C LEU A 9 -12.75 -2.84 -0.12
N ASP A 10 -13.59 -2.49 0.85
CA ASP A 10 -13.18 -1.77 2.06
C ASP A 10 -12.18 -2.58 2.92
N ARG A 11 -12.41 -3.90 3.07
CA ARG A 11 -11.46 -4.79 3.74
C ARG A 11 -10.13 -4.86 2.99
N GLU A 12 -10.15 -4.96 1.67
CA GLU A 12 -8.96 -4.97 0.82
C GLU A 12 -8.15 -3.69 1.01
N VAL A 13 -8.81 -2.52 0.95
CA VAL A 13 -8.16 -1.21 1.17
C VAL A 13 -7.49 -1.15 2.54
N LYS A 14 -8.18 -1.57 3.61
CA LYS A 14 -7.62 -1.56 4.97
C LYS A 14 -6.40 -2.48 5.10
N LYS A 15 -6.46 -3.68 4.51
CA LYS A 15 -5.33 -4.62 4.48
C LYS A 15 -4.14 -4.02 3.75
N LEU A 16 -4.35 -3.49 2.55
CA LEU A 16 -3.29 -2.91 1.72
C LEU A 16 -2.69 -1.66 2.35
N LYS A 17 -3.51 -0.84 3.04
CA LYS A 17 -3.02 0.31 3.80
C LYS A 17 -2.01 -0.12 4.86
N ARG A 18 -2.34 -1.15 5.66
CA ARG A 18 -1.42 -1.69 6.66
C ARG A 18 -0.09 -2.15 6.03
N ILE A 19 -0.17 -2.91 4.93
CA ILE A 19 1.03 -3.40 4.22
C ILE A 19 1.89 -2.23 3.70
N SER A 20 1.26 -1.22 3.10
CA SER A 20 1.98 -0.03 2.63
C SER A 20 2.68 0.72 3.76
N SER A 21 2.06 0.82 4.94
CA SER A 21 2.68 1.44 6.12
C SER A 21 3.85 0.63 6.68
N GLU A 22 3.75 -0.70 6.69
CA GLU A 22 4.85 -1.58 7.10
C GLU A 22 6.07 -1.43 6.17
N TRP A 23 5.85 -1.34 4.85
CA TRP A 23 6.92 -1.08 3.90
C TRP A 23 7.49 0.35 3.96
N ALA A 24 6.66 1.34 4.30
CA ALA A 24 7.14 2.70 4.53
C ALA A 24 8.09 2.75 5.75
N SER A 25 7.78 2.02 6.82
CA SER A 25 8.67 1.89 7.98
C SER A 25 9.99 1.24 7.60
N GLN A 26 9.97 0.14 6.82
CA GLN A 26 11.22 -0.51 6.39
C GLN A 26 12.11 0.40 5.53
N LEU A 27 11.51 1.22 4.66
CA LEU A 27 12.26 2.18 3.86
C LEU A 27 12.84 3.31 4.72
N HIS A 28 12.10 3.76 5.73
CA HIS A 28 12.59 4.72 6.72
C HIS A 28 13.82 4.17 7.47
N ASP A 29 13.70 2.96 8.02
CA ASP A 29 14.78 2.32 8.80
C ASP A 29 16.02 2.06 7.93
N LEU A 30 15.84 1.73 6.64
CA LEU A 30 16.96 1.62 5.70
C LEU A 30 17.74 2.94 5.60
N VAL A 31 17.03 4.06 5.45
CA VAL A 31 17.64 5.38 5.28
C VAL A 31 18.26 5.91 6.57
N GLU A 32 17.60 5.68 7.72
CA GLU A 32 18.06 6.19 9.02
C GLU A 32 19.20 5.36 9.62
N ASP A 33 19.13 4.02 9.55
CA ASP A 33 20.00 3.16 10.37
C ASP A 33 21.04 2.36 9.57
N LYS A 34 20.76 2.03 8.30
CA LYS A 34 21.55 1.02 7.57
C LYS A 34 22.52 1.61 6.56
N LEU A 35 22.29 2.83 6.08
CA LEU A 35 23.19 3.45 5.10
C LEU A 35 24.46 4.02 5.75
N PRO A 36 25.63 3.96 5.06
CA PRO A 36 25.82 3.51 3.67
C PRO A 36 26.02 1.99 3.49
N ALA A 37 26.15 1.20 4.57
CA ALA A 37 26.48 -0.22 4.48
C ALA A 37 25.39 -1.07 3.79
N GLY A 38 24.11 -0.72 3.99
CA GLY A 38 22.94 -1.40 3.42
C GLY A 38 22.56 -0.96 1.99
N TYR A 39 23.45 -0.30 1.23
CA TYR A 39 23.09 0.28 -0.07
C TYR A 39 22.51 -0.74 -1.09
N LEU A 40 22.89 -2.01 -0.98
CA LEU A 40 22.38 -3.09 -1.84
C LEU A 40 20.90 -3.41 -1.59
N GLU A 41 20.36 -3.05 -0.43
CA GLU A 41 18.96 -3.25 -0.08
C GLU A 41 18.04 -2.19 -0.71
N ILE A 42 18.60 -1.04 -1.14
CA ILE A 42 17.83 0.09 -1.69
C ILE A 42 16.89 -0.33 -2.81
N PRO A 43 17.33 -1.01 -3.89
CA PRO A 43 16.43 -1.32 -4.99
C PRO A 43 15.28 -2.23 -4.57
N GLY A 44 15.55 -3.22 -3.71
CA GLY A 44 14.54 -4.17 -3.25
C GLY A 44 13.51 -3.55 -2.33
N ILE A 45 13.96 -2.79 -1.32
CA ILE A 45 13.06 -2.11 -0.37
C ILE A 45 12.28 -1.02 -1.08
N ALA A 46 12.92 -0.18 -1.91
CA ALA A 46 12.23 0.88 -2.65
C ALA A 46 11.14 0.32 -3.60
N GLN A 47 11.44 -0.74 -4.35
CA GLN A 47 10.45 -1.36 -5.24
C GLN A 47 9.28 -1.94 -4.45
N SER A 48 9.55 -2.66 -3.36
CA SER A 48 8.50 -3.24 -2.52
C SER A 48 7.61 -2.18 -1.87
N THR A 49 8.18 -1.06 -1.41
CA THR A 49 7.43 0.08 -0.90
C THR A 49 6.59 0.74 -1.98
N TYR A 50 7.13 0.93 -3.19
CA TYR A 50 6.37 1.45 -4.32
C TYR A 50 5.17 0.56 -4.66
N ASP A 51 5.39 -0.75 -4.81
CA ASP A 51 4.34 -1.69 -5.19
C ASP A 51 3.23 -1.78 -4.14
N ALA A 52 3.59 -1.78 -2.85
CA ALA A 52 2.62 -1.77 -1.76
C ALA A 52 1.77 -0.48 -1.73
N CYS A 53 2.40 0.68 -1.90
CA CYS A 53 1.71 1.97 -2.00
C CYS A 53 0.79 2.03 -3.22
N LYS A 54 1.27 1.56 -4.37
CA LYS A 54 0.50 1.51 -5.61
C LYS A 54 -0.72 0.59 -5.46
N ALA A 55 -0.55 -0.61 -4.91
CA ALA A 55 -1.65 -1.53 -4.68
C ALA A 55 -2.75 -0.92 -3.78
N TRP A 56 -2.35 -0.25 -2.69
CA TRP A 56 -3.29 0.46 -1.83
C TRP A 56 -4.02 1.59 -2.57
N ALA A 57 -3.30 2.38 -3.37
CA ALA A 57 -3.89 3.47 -4.15
C ALA A 57 -4.90 2.94 -5.18
N ASP A 58 -4.54 1.88 -5.91
CA ASP A 58 -5.40 1.24 -6.91
C ASP A 58 -6.67 0.66 -6.26
N ALA A 59 -6.56 0.00 -5.10
CA ALA A 59 -7.73 -0.47 -4.34
C ALA A 59 -8.60 0.67 -3.81
N SER A 60 -7.98 1.75 -3.31
CA SER A 60 -8.71 2.91 -2.80
C SER A 60 -9.48 3.62 -3.91
N ALA A 61 -8.90 3.73 -5.10
CA ALA A 61 -9.56 4.29 -6.27
C ALA A 61 -10.77 3.43 -6.70
N ARG A 62 -10.61 2.09 -6.71
CA ARG A 62 -11.71 1.15 -7.00
C ARG A 62 -12.86 1.31 -6.01
N LEU A 63 -12.58 1.38 -4.70
CA LEU A 63 -13.61 1.59 -3.68
C LEU A 63 -14.32 2.95 -3.83
N GLN A 64 -13.57 4.02 -4.10
CA GLN A 64 -14.17 5.35 -4.30
C GLN A 64 -15.06 5.41 -5.54
N ALA A 65 -14.64 4.78 -6.64
CA ALA A 65 -15.45 4.69 -7.84
C ALA A 65 -16.75 3.92 -7.56
N ALA A 66 -16.64 2.77 -6.89
CA ALA A 66 -17.78 1.97 -6.47
C ALA A 66 -18.80 2.75 -5.64
N GLN A 67 -18.32 3.51 -4.66
CA GLN A 67 -19.16 4.32 -3.78
C GLN A 67 -19.88 5.44 -4.52
N LYS A 68 -19.24 6.04 -5.55
CA LYS A 68 -19.86 7.07 -6.37
C LYS A 68 -20.96 6.53 -7.30
N GLU A 69 -20.83 5.29 -7.78
CA GLU A 69 -21.84 4.66 -8.63
C GLU A 69 -23.12 4.27 -7.87
N LEU A 70 -23.04 4.18 -6.54
CA LEU A 70 -24.17 3.88 -5.65
C LEU A 70 -24.85 5.12 -5.05
N ALA A 71 -24.26 6.30 -5.22
CA ALA A 71 -24.77 7.58 -4.71
C ALA A 71 -25.69 8.27 -5.73
#